data_AF-A0A822BUQ9-F1
#
_entry.id   AF-A0A822BUQ9-F1
#
_cell.length_a   1.000
_cell.length_b   1.000
_cell.length_c   1.000
_cell.angle_alpha   90.00
_cell.angle_beta   90.00
_cell.angle_gamma   90.00
#
_symmetry.space_group_name_H-M   'P 1'
#
loop_
_entity.id
_entity.type
_entity.pdbx_description
1 polymer ?
#
loop_
_entity_poly.entity_id
_entity_poly.type
_entity_poly.pdbx_seq_one_letter_code
_entity_poly.pdbx_strand_id
1 'polypeptide(L)'
;NNLTDLPCAVVACYMDTLQPRIPALAVASGSAVFLFKSLRPYYKFVLPQLDIAQVERDVWLKAREGNIDIQAMHDVLSDLHRGGTTTLTHRSLMFLQISNNNEAHQFVEHYKNMELKQQSCITCMKKLNKNSADEDALNCLVIGTE
;
A
#
# COMPACT_ATOMS: atom_id res chain seq x y z
N ASN A 1 19.50 9.37 9.13
CA ASN A 1 18.54 9.46 8.01
C ASN A 1 18.50 8.13 7.28
N ASN A 2 17.74 7.15 7.81
CA ASN A 2 17.52 5.88 7.12
C ASN A 2 16.13 5.92 6.51
N LEU A 3 16.06 5.80 5.19
CA LEU A 3 14.82 5.45 4.49
C LEU A 3 14.57 3.97 4.77
N THR A 4 13.33 3.63 5.12
CA THR A 4 12.94 2.25 5.47
C THR A 4 12.91 1.32 4.26
N ASP A 5 12.80 1.88 3.06
CA ASP A 5 12.66 1.16 1.80
C ASP A 5 13.29 1.98 0.65
N LEU A 6 13.36 1.42 -0.55
CA LEU A 6 13.89 2.13 -1.71
C LEU A 6 12.98 3.34 -2.05
N PRO A 7 13.56 4.54 -2.26
CA PRO A 7 12.78 5.69 -2.67
C PRO A 7 12.40 5.60 -4.15
N CYS A 8 11.14 5.86 -4.48
CA CYS A 8 10.66 5.90 -5.86
C CYS A 8 10.68 7.31 -6.46
N ALA A 9 10.53 8.35 -5.65
CA ALA A 9 10.52 9.74 -6.11
C ALA A 9 10.88 10.74 -5.01
N VAL A 10 11.44 11.87 -5.42
CA VAL A 10 11.79 12.99 -4.53
C VAL A 10 11.33 14.30 -5.16
N VAL A 11 10.62 15.14 -4.40
CA VAL A 11 10.05 16.41 -4.87
C VAL A 11 10.24 17.51 -3.82
N ALA A 12 10.75 18.66 -4.24
CA ALA A 12 10.78 19.87 -3.42
C ALA A 12 9.48 20.67 -3.60
N CYS A 13 8.74 20.91 -2.52
CA CYS A 13 7.40 21.51 -2.55
C CYS A 13 7.23 22.61 -1.48
N TYR A 14 6.53 23.68 -1.83
CA TYR A 14 6.10 24.73 -0.91
C TYR A 14 4.73 24.39 -0.34
N MET A 15 4.66 24.15 0.97
CA MET A 15 3.42 23.75 1.64
C MET A 15 2.73 24.88 2.40
N ASP A 16 3.45 25.97 2.67
CA ASP A 16 2.97 27.12 3.40
C ASP A 16 3.51 28.41 2.79
N THR A 17 2.94 29.54 3.22
CA THR A 17 3.30 30.88 2.74
C THR A 17 4.20 31.62 3.73
N LEU A 18 4.83 30.91 4.68
CA LEU A 18 5.69 31.53 5.69
C LEU A 18 6.94 32.11 5.03
N GLN A 19 7.40 33.27 5.52
CA GLN A 19 8.63 33.91 5.05
C GLN A 19 9.77 33.69 6.06
N PRO A 20 11.00 33.35 5.61
CA PRO A 20 11.40 33.06 4.23
C PRO A 20 10.81 31.73 3.72
N ARG A 21 10.44 31.67 2.44
CA ARG A 21 9.86 30.46 1.83
C ARG A 21 10.96 29.42 1.62
N ILE A 22 10.97 28.38 2.43
CA ILE A 22 11.89 27.25 2.30
C ILE A 22 11.07 26.04 1.84
N PRO A 23 11.39 25.42 0.69
CA PRO A 23 10.66 24.25 0.23
C PRO A 23 10.93 23.08 1.17
N ALA A 24 9.88 22.30 1.43
CA ALA A 24 10.01 21.01 2.08
C ALA A 24 10.37 19.94 1.04
N LEU A 25 11.16 18.95 1.46
CA LEU A 25 11.49 17.80 0.63
C LEU A 25 10.48 16.68 0.92
N ALA A 26 9.71 16.28 -0.07
CA ALA A 26 8.87 15.10 -0.01
C ALA A 26 9.60 13.92 -0.69
N VAL A 27 9.74 12.81 0.03
CA VAL A 27 10.38 11.58 -0.44
C VAL A 27 9.34 10.46 -0.39
N ALA A 28 8.98 9.90 -1.53
CA ALA A 28 8.08 8.76 -1.61
C ALA A 28 8.88 7.44 -1.57
N SER A 29 8.46 6.52 -0.72
CA SER A 29 9.12 5.23 -0.53
C SER A 29 8.10 4.21 0.02
N GLY A 30 7.98 3.06 -0.66
CA GLY A 30 6.94 2.07 -0.38
C GLY A 30 5.54 2.68 -0.45
N SER A 31 4.73 2.47 0.59
CA SER A 31 3.38 3.04 0.73
C SER A 31 3.34 4.37 1.51
N ALA A 32 4.49 5.05 1.66
CA ALA A 32 4.59 6.25 2.49
C ALA A 32 5.31 7.42 1.80
N VAL A 33 4.93 8.64 2.17
CA VAL A 33 5.64 9.88 1.81
C VAL A 33 6.22 10.49 3.07
N PHE A 34 7.53 10.63 3.09
CA PHE A 34 8.29 11.27 4.16
C PHE A 34 8.54 12.72 3.79
N LEU A 35 8.10 13.64 4.63
CA LEU A 35 8.35 15.06 4.47
C LEU A 35 9.46 15.53 5.40
N PHE A 36 10.43 16.22 4.83
CA PHE A 36 11.55 16.82 5.54
C PHE A 36 11.49 18.34 5.40
N LYS A 37 11.48 19.05 6.53
CA LYS A 37 11.66 20.51 6.58
C LYS A 37 13.07 20.80 7.08
N SER A 38 13.83 21.60 6.34
CA SER A 38 15.25 21.90 6.67
C SER A 38 16.09 20.64 6.93
N LEU A 39 15.90 19.61 6.08
CA LEU A 39 16.55 18.30 6.17
C LEU A 39 16.27 17.49 7.45
N ARG A 40 15.26 17.90 8.23
CA ARG A 40 14.79 17.17 9.42
C ARG A 40 13.48 16.46 9.13
N PRO A 41 13.30 15.19 9.55
CA PRO A 41 12.02 14.51 9.45
C PRO A 41 10.92 15.33 10.13
N TYR A 42 9.88 15.68 9.39
CA TYR A 42 8.79 16.52 9.87
C TYR A 42 7.48 15.74 9.95
N TYR A 43 7.15 14.98 8.91
CA TYR A 43 5.91 14.23 8.83
C TYR A 43 6.05 12.96 7.99
N LYS A 44 5.29 11.93 8.34
CA LYS A 44 5.15 10.70 7.55
C LYS A 44 3.69 10.52 7.19
N PHE A 45 3.39 10.65 5.90
CA PHE A 45 2.09 10.25 5.36
C PHE A 45 2.16 8.79 4.95
N VAL A 46 1.12 8.00 5.25
CA VAL A 46 0.98 6.61 4.80
C VAL A 46 -0.30 6.52 3.98
N LEU A 47 -0.22 5.84 2.84
CA LEU A 47 -1.38 5.63 1.99
C LEU A 47 -2.50 4.91 2.77
N PRO A 48 -3.77 5.26 2.49
CA PRO A 48 -4.90 4.55 3.08
C PRO A 48 -4.87 3.08 2.66
N GLN A 49 -5.38 2.21 3.54
CA GLN A 49 -5.57 0.81 3.17
C GLN A 49 -6.70 0.70 2.16
N LEU A 50 -6.55 -0.23 1.22
CA LEU A 50 -7.60 -0.55 0.26
C LEU A 50 -8.62 -1.49 0.90
N ASP A 51 -9.86 -1.37 0.47
CA ASP A 51 -10.92 -2.27 0.87
C ASP A 51 -10.65 -3.67 0.32
N ILE A 52 -10.90 -4.67 1.17
CA ILE A 52 -10.71 -6.08 0.84
C ILE A 52 -12.09 -6.71 0.73
N ALA A 53 -12.30 -7.56 -0.28
CA ALA A 53 -13.54 -8.28 -0.48
C ALA A 53 -14.01 -8.97 0.81
N GLN A 54 -15.28 -8.83 1.17
CA GLN A 54 -15.83 -9.49 2.36
C GLN A 54 -15.70 -11.02 2.26
N VAL A 55 -15.94 -11.57 1.06
CA VAL A 55 -15.77 -13.00 0.78
C VAL A 55 -14.35 -13.47 1.09
N GLU A 56 -13.33 -12.71 0.71
CA GLU A 56 -11.93 -13.03 1.00
C GLU A 56 -11.65 -12.99 2.51
N ARG A 57 -12.14 -11.96 3.21
CA ARG A 57 -12.00 -11.86 4.67
C ARG A 57 -12.64 -13.05 5.38
N ASP A 58 -13.85 -13.44 4.97
CA ASP A 58 -14.59 -14.54 5.57
C ASP A 58 -13.88 -15.88 5.38
N VAL A 59 -13.27 -16.11 4.21
CA VAL A 59 -12.48 -17.32 3.95
C VAL A 59 -11.26 -17.38 4.86
N TRP A 60 -10.51 -16.28 5.01
CA TRP A 60 -9.37 -16.23 5.93
C TRP A 60 -9.78 -16.36 7.40
N LEU A 61 -10.94 -15.82 7.78
CA LEU A 61 -11.51 -15.99 9.12
C LEU A 61 -11.85 -17.45 9.40
N LYS A 62 -12.52 -18.13 8.47
CA LYS A 62 -12.81 -19.57 8.58
C LYS A 62 -11.54 -20.41 8.65
N ALA A 63 -10.51 -20.05 7.88
CA ALA A 63 -9.21 -20.73 7.92
C ALA A 63 -8.53 -20.55 9.29
N ARG A 64 -8.63 -19.36 9.89
CA ARG A 64 -8.15 -19.11 11.26
C ARG A 64 -8.87 -19.95 12.30
N GLU A 65 -10.17 -20.14 12.14
CA GLU A 65 -11.01 -20.95 13.05
C GLU A 65 -10.89 -22.47 12.80
N GLY A 66 -10.22 -22.89 11.72
CA GLY A 66 -10.14 -24.31 11.33
C GLY A 66 -11.42 -24.86 10.72
N ASN A 67 -12.33 -23.98 10.27
CA ASN A 67 -13.66 -24.29 9.77
C ASN A 67 -13.72 -24.48 8.24
N ILE A 68 -12.58 -24.45 7.55
CA ILE A 68 -12.50 -24.62 6.09
C ILE A 68 -11.28 -25.45 5.72
N ASP A 69 -11.45 -26.33 4.73
CA ASP A 69 -10.36 -27.09 4.13
C ASP A 69 -9.59 -26.25 3.11
N ILE A 70 -8.31 -26.57 2.89
CA ILE A 70 -7.42 -25.81 2.01
C ILE A 70 -7.87 -25.86 0.56
N GLN A 71 -8.38 -27.01 0.11
CA GLN A 71 -8.90 -27.12 -1.24
C GLN A 71 -10.12 -26.21 -1.43
N ALA A 72 -11.05 -26.21 -0.47
CA ALA A 72 -12.22 -25.34 -0.51
C ALA A 72 -11.84 -23.84 -0.46
N MET A 73 -10.82 -23.48 0.33
CA MET A 73 -10.28 -22.12 0.34
C MET A 73 -9.69 -21.73 -1.03
N HIS A 74 -8.92 -22.62 -1.65
CA HIS A 74 -8.34 -22.40 -2.98
C HIS A 74 -9.41 -22.21 -4.05
N ASP A 75 -10.46 -23.03 -4.04
CA ASP A 75 -11.55 -22.95 -5.00
C ASP A 75 -12.30 -21.62 -4.89
N VAL A 76 -12.66 -21.20 -3.67
CA VAL A 76 -13.36 -19.91 -3.45
C VAL A 76 -12.50 -18.71 -3.88
N LEU A 77 -11.21 -18.71 -3.54
CA LEU A 77 -10.30 -17.63 -3.93
C LEU A 77 -10.03 -17.62 -5.44
N SER A 78 -9.95 -18.80 -6.07
CA SER A 78 -9.79 -18.92 -7.52
C SER A 78 -11.01 -18.42 -8.27
N ASP A 79 -12.21 -18.71 -7.77
CA ASP A 79 -13.47 -18.23 -8.34
C ASP A 79 -13.59 -16.72 -8.20
N LEU A 80 -13.20 -16.17 -7.05
CA LEU A 80 -13.16 -14.72 -6.83
C LEU A 80 -12.14 -14.04 -7.77
N HIS A 81 -10.97 -14.65 -7.99
CA HIS A 81 -9.97 -14.16 -8.94
C HIS A 81 -10.49 -14.18 -10.38
N ARG A 82 -11.10 -15.29 -10.80
CA ARG A 82 -11.64 -15.48 -12.16
C ARG A 82 -12.84 -14.58 -12.43
N GLY A 83 -13.62 -14.25 -11.40
CA GLY A 83 -14.75 -13.33 -11.51
C GLY A 83 -14.36 -11.91 -11.93
N GLY A 84 -13.12 -11.48 -11.68
CA GLY A 84 -12.58 -10.19 -12.12
C GLY A 84 -13.22 -8.96 -11.47
N THR A 85 -14.21 -9.14 -10.60
CA THR A 85 -14.99 -8.06 -9.98
C THR A 85 -14.28 -7.40 -8.81
N THR A 86 -13.26 -8.04 -8.23
CA THR A 86 -12.53 -7.51 -7.07
C THR A 86 -11.06 -7.94 -7.11
N THR A 87 -10.18 -7.03 -6.68
CA THR A 87 -8.75 -7.32 -6.55
C THR A 87 -8.51 -8.09 -5.25
N LEU A 88 -7.84 -9.23 -5.36
CA LEU A 88 -7.43 -10.02 -4.20
C LEU A 88 -6.23 -9.39 -3.52
N THR A 89 -6.06 -9.64 -2.22
CA THR A 89 -4.83 -9.25 -1.54
C THR A 89 -3.62 -10.04 -2.06
N HIS A 90 -2.43 -9.45 -1.92
CA HIS A 90 -1.17 -10.13 -2.26
C HIS A 90 -1.03 -11.48 -1.54
N ARG A 91 -1.52 -11.59 -0.30
CA ARG A 91 -1.50 -12.85 0.46
C ARG A 91 -2.32 -13.94 -0.23
N SER A 92 -3.54 -13.63 -0.67
CA SER A 92 -4.39 -14.60 -1.36
C SER A 92 -3.83 -14.95 -2.73
N LEU A 93 -3.25 -13.99 -3.46
CA LEU A 93 -2.58 -14.26 -4.74
C LEU A 93 -1.37 -15.18 -4.57
N MET A 94 -0.53 -14.96 -3.56
CA MET A 94 0.60 -15.84 -3.24
C MET A 94 0.13 -17.24 -2.88
N PHE A 95 -0.96 -17.37 -2.11
CA PHE A 95 -1.54 -18.67 -1.78
C PHE A 95 -2.00 -19.43 -3.04
N LEU A 96 -2.67 -18.76 -3.98
CA LEU A 96 -3.11 -19.35 -5.25
C LEU A 96 -1.95 -19.81 -6.17
N GLN A 97 -0.73 -19.32 -5.95
CA GLN A 97 0.45 -19.71 -6.71
C GLN A 97 1.15 -20.98 -6.15
N ILE A 98 0.74 -21.47 -4.98
CA ILE A 98 1.36 -22.63 -4.34
C ILE A 98 0.74 -23.91 -4.91
N SER A 99 1.52 -24.67 -5.69
CA SER A 99 1.06 -25.92 -6.30
C SER A 99 1.03 -27.12 -5.34
N ASN A 100 1.83 -27.08 -4.26
CA ASN A 100 1.97 -28.19 -3.33
C ASN A 100 1.05 -28.00 -2.12
N ASN A 101 0.14 -28.96 -1.90
CA ASN A 101 -0.84 -28.89 -0.80
C ASN A 101 -0.18 -28.79 0.58
N ASN A 102 0.94 -29.48 0.82
CA ASN A 102 1.63 -29.40 2.10
C ASN A 102 2.24 -28.00 2.36
N GLU A 103 2.76 -27.35 1.32
CA GLU A 103 3.26 -25.97 1.42
C GLU A 103 2.12 -24.98 1.62
N ALA A 104 0.98 -25.20 0.95
CA ALA A 104 -0.23 -24.41 1.12
C ALA A 104 -0.74 -24.48 2.57
N HIS A 105 -0.73 -25.67 3.18
CA HIS A 105 -1.00 -25.86 4.61
C HIS A 105 -0.07 -25.05 5.50
N GLN A 106 1.24 -25.12 5.28
CA GLN A 106 2.21 -24.36 6.07
C GLN A 106 2.02 -22.85 5.89
N PHE A 107 1.71 -22.40 4.67
CA PHE A 107 1.43 -21.00 4.39
C PHE A 107 0.20 -20.49 5.15
N VAL A 108 -0.92 -21.22 5.09
CA VAL A 108 -2.14 -20.84 5.82
C VAL A 108 -1.89 -20.84 7.33
N GLU A 109 -1.22 -21.85 7.88
CA GLU A 109 -0.90 -21.90 9.31
C GLU A 109 -0.04 -20.71 9.76
N HIS A 110 0.90 -20.27 8.92
CA HIS A 110 1.74 -19.12 9.21
C HIS A 110 0.95 -17.80 9.19
N TYR A 111 0.08 -17.61 8.18
CA TYR A 111 -0.56 -16.32 7.93
C TYR A 111 -1.98 -16.17 8.50
N LYS A 112 -2.66 -17.25 8.94
CA LYS A 112 -4.06 -17.21 9.39
C LYS A 112 -4.32 -16.31 10.60
N ASN A 113 -3.31 -16.12 11.46
CA ASN A 113 -3.42 -15.29 12.65
C ASN A 113 -3.06 -13.82 12.38
N MET A 114 -2.52 -13.52 11.20
CA MET A 114 -2.12 -12.17 10.82
C MET A 114 -3.30 -11.43 10.22
N GLU A 115 -3.50 -10.18 10.63
CA GLU A 115 -4.52 -9.31 10.03
C GLU A 115 -4.31 -9.20 8.50
N LEU A 116 -5.40 -9.31 7.76
CA LEU A 116 -5.37 -9.20 6.30
C LEU A 116 -5.37 -7.71 5.93
N LYS A 117 -4.32 -7.26 5.24
CA LYS A 117 -4.10 -5.86 4.87
C LYS A 117 -3.82 -5.76 3.38
N GLN A 118 -4.34 -4.71 2.77
CA GLN A 118 -4.06 -4.35 1.39
C GLN A 118 -3.59 -2.89 1.36
N GLN A 119 -2.34 -2.70 0.95
CA GLN A 119 -1.75 -1.38 0.76
C GLN A 119 -1.12 -1.36 -0.62
N SER A 120 -1.38 -0.27 -1.37
CA SER A 120 -0.68 -0.04 -2.63
C SER A 120 0.67 0.62 -2.37
N CYS A 121 1.58 0.49 -3.34
CA CYS A 121 2.91 1.08 -3.33
C CYS A 121 2.94 2.31 -4.22
N ILE A 122 3.70 3.33 -3.81
CA ILE A 122 3.86 4.55 -4.60
C ILE A 122 4.86 4.27 -5.73
N THR A 123 4.44 4.51 -6.97
CA THR A 123 5.27 4.30 -8.16
C THR A 123 5.87 5.60 -8.68
N CYS A 124 5.12 6.71 -8.59
CA CYS A 124 5.59 8.02 -8.99
C CYS A 124 4.97 9.14 -8.14
N MET A 125 5.67 10.27 -8.07
CA MET A 125 5.20 11.46 -7.35
C MET A 125 5.62 12.72 -8.10
N LYS A 126 4.69 13.68 -8.25
CA LYS A 126 4.96 15.02 -8.79
C LYS A 126 4.31 16.09 -7.94
N LYS A 127 4.76 17.34 -8.13
CA LYS A 127 4.07 18.52 -7.62
C LYS A 127 3.25 19.19 -8.70
N LEU A 128 2.14 19.80 -8.27
CA LEU A 128 1.31 20.69 -9.08
C LEU A 128 1.12 22.00 -8.32
N ASN A 129 1.16 23.13 -9.01
CA ASN A 129 0.85 24.40 -8.38
C ASN A 129 -0.64 24.49 -8.07
N LYS A 130 -0.96 24.87 -6.84
CA LYS A 130 -2.32 24.88 -6.30
C LYS A 130 -3.09 26.13 -6.67
N ASN A 131 -2.43 27.29 -6.66
CA ASN A 131 -3.09 28.59 -6.70
C ASN A 131 -2.64 29.52 -7.83
N SER A 132 -1.40 29.42 -8.31
CA SER A 132 -0.90 30.23 -9.43
C SER A 132 0.14 29.49 -10.26
N ALA A 133 0.44 29.99 -11.46
CA ALA A 133 1.50 29.46 -12.30
C ALA A 133 2.91 29.91 -11.86
N ASP A 134 3.00 30.70 -10.78
CA ASP A 134 4.27 31.24 -10.30
C ASP A 134 5.18 30.14 -9.76
N GLU A 135 6.50 30.34 -9.87
CA GLU A 135 7.48 29.37 -9.39
C GLU A 135 7.40 29.14 -7.86
N ASP A 136 6.95 30.17 -7.13
CA ASP A 136 6.80 30.15 -5.68
C ASP A 136 5.38 29.80 -5.22
N ALA A 137 4.50 29.37 -6.13
CA ALA A 137 3.14 28.98 -5.79
C ALA A 137 3.11 27.85 -4.74
N LEU A 138 2.02 27.78 -3.98
CA LEU A 138 1.79 26.64 -3.09
C LEU A 138 1.68 25.38 -3.94
N ASN A 139 2.28 24.28 -3.49
CA ASN A 139 2.29 23.03 -4.23
C ASN A 139 1.39 21.98 -3.57
N CYS A 140 0.65 21.25 -4.40
CA CYS A 140 0.02 19.98 -4.03
C CYS A 140 0.88 18.83 -4.55
N LEU A 141 0.92 17.72 -3.81
CA LEU A 141 1.54 16.48 -4.26
C LEU A 141 0.51 15.62 -5.00
N VAL A 142 0.89 15.11 -6.16
CA VAL A 142 0.14 14.12 -6.93
C VAL A 142 0.94 12.83 -6.89
N ILE A 143 0.29 11.77 -6.40
CA ILE A 143 0.92 10.47 -6.15
C ILE A 143 0.25 9.44 -7.04
N GLY A 144 1.04 8.74 -7.85
CA GLY A 144 0.61 7.55 -8.58
C GLY A 144 0.93 6.31 -7.75
N THR A 145 -0.05 5.43 -7.60
CA THR A 145 0.06 4.15 -6.90
C THR A 145 -0.12 3.00 -7.89
N GLU A 146 0.36 1.81 -7.54
CA GLU A 146 0.08 0.56 -8.28
C GLU A 146 -1.41 0.22 -8.28
#